data_AF-Q2EV67-F1
#
_entry.id   AF-Q2EV67-F1
#
_cell.length_a   1.000
_cell.length_b   1.000
_cell.length_c   1.000
_cell.angle_alpha   90.00
_cell.angle_beta   90.00
_cell.angle_gamma   90.00
#
_symmetry.space_group_name_H-M   'P 1'
#
loop_
_entity.id
_entity.type
_entity.pdbx_description
1 polymer ?
#
loop_
_entity_poly.entity_id
_entity_poly.type
_entity_poly.pdbx_seq_one_letter_code
_entity_poly.pdbx_strand_id
1 'polypeptide(L)'
;DDQEVGEHREITAEETAELLKNSHSVIITPGYGMAVAQAQYPVAEITEKLRARGINVRFGIHPVAGRLPGHMNVLLAEAKVPYDIVLEMDEINDDFADTDTVLVIGANDTVNPAAQDDPKSPIAGMPVLEVWKAQNVIVFKRSMNTGYAGVQNPLLVKENTHMLFGDAKASVDAILKAL
;
A
#
# COMPACT_ATOMS: atom_id res chain seq x y z
N ASP A 1 6.16 7.75 27.68
CA ASP A 1 5.05 8.53 27.12
C ASP A 1 4.58 7.87 25.85
N ASP A 2 3.69 6.90 26.05
CA ASP A 2 2.92 6.28 24.97
C ASP A 2 2.03 7.38 24.40
N GLN A 3 2.47 7.99 23.29
CA GLN A 3 1.59 8.83 22.49
C GLN A 3 0.38 7.97 22.12
N GLU A 4 -0.80 8.36 22.59
CA GLU A 4 -2.07 7.75 22.24
C GLU A 4 -2.13 7.61 20.73
N VAL A 5 -2.01 6.37 20.25
CA VAL A 5 -2.25 6.03 18.85
C VAL A 5 -3.73 6.38 18.64
N GLY A 6 -4.00 7.36 17.78
CA GLY A 6 -5.36 7.77 17.46
C GLY A 6 -6.23 6.57 17.06
N GLU A 7 -7.55 6.74 17.10
CA GLU A 7 -8.47 5.67 16.74
C GLU A 7 -8.27 5.27 15.26
N HIS A 8 -7.88 4.01 15.03
CA HIS A 8 -7.77 3.45 13.68
C HIS A 8 -9.14 2.98 13.20
N ARG A 9 -9.33 2.95 11.88
CA ARG A 9 -10.53 2.40 11.24
C ARG A 9 -10.17 1.05 10.64
N GLU A 10 -11.07 0.08 10.74
CA GLU A 10 -10.89 -1.24 10.13
C GLU A 10 -11.79 -1.39 8.90
N ILE A 11 -11.41 -2.28 7.99
CA ILE A 11 -12.20 -2.66 6.83
C ILE A 11 -12.07 -4.16 6.58
N THR A 12 -13.11 -4.78 6.03
CA THR A 12 -13.12 -6.18 5.61
C THR A 12 -12.62 -6.37 4.17
N ALA A 13 -12.34 -7.61 3.79
CA ALA A 13 -11.96 -7.93 2.41
C ALA A 13 -13.11 -7.66 1.42
N GLU A 14 -14.35 -7.94 1.84
CA GLU A 14 -15.56 -7.72 1.05
C GLU A 14 -15.82 -6.23 0.82
N GLU A 15 -15.70 -5.40 1.85
CA GLU A 15 -15.81 -3.94 1.73
C GLU A 15 -14.68 -3.37 0.86
N THR A 16 -13.45 -3.90 1.01
CA THR A 16 -12.32 -3.52 0.15
C THR A 16 -12.60 -3.87 -1.32
N ALA A 17 -13.15 -5.05 -1.60
CA ALA A 17 -13.53 -5.44 -2.95
C ALA A 17 -14.63 -4.52 -3.52
N GLU A 18 -15.59 -4.09 -2.70
CA GLU A 18 -16.62 -3.13 -3.10
C GLU A 18 -16.04 -1.76 -3.44
N LEU A 19 -15.13 -1.23 -2.62
CA LEU A 19 -14.41 0.01 -2.93
C LEU A 19 -13.64 -0.09 -4.25
N LEU A 20 -12.94 -1.20 -4.46
CA LEU A 20 -12.17 -1.43 -5.69
C LEU A 20 -13.06 -1.51 -6.93
N LYS A 21 -14.23 -2.17 -6.85
CA LYS A 21 -15.19 -2.24 -7.98
C LYS A 21 -15.76 -0.88 -8.36
N ASN A 22 -15.87 0.05 -7.40
CA ASN A 22 -16.41 1.39 -7.59
C ASN A 22 -15.32 2.45 -7.89
N SER A 23 -14.04 2.06 -7.90
CA SER A 23 -12.93 2.96 -8.22
C SER A 23 -12.76 3.10 -9.73
N HIS A 24 -12.36 4.28 -10.20
CA HIS A 24 -11.84 4.50 -11.56
C HIS A 24 -10.32 4.34 -11.61
N SER A 25 -9.63 4.63 -10.50
CA SER A 25 -8.18 4.60 -10.37
C SER A 25 -7.72 3.92 -9.08
N VAL A 26 -6.77 3.00 -9.21
CA VAL A 26 -6.17 2.27 -8.08
C VAL A 26 -4.65 2.31 -8.18
N ILE A 27 -3.99 2.66 -7.08
CA ILE A 27 -2.53 2.52 -6.96
C ILE A 27 -2.21 1.47 -5.90
N ILE A 28 -1.30 0.55 -6.24
CA ILE A 28 -0.81 -0.47 -5.31
C ILE A 28 0.62 -0.11 -4.90
N THR A 29 0.86 -0.02 -3.59
CA THR A 29 2.18 0.29 -3.02
C THR A 29 2.69 -0.91 -2.22
N PRO A 30 3.49 -1.79 -2.85
CA PRO A 30 3.96 -3.01 -2.21
C PRO A 30 5.16 -2.74 -1.29
N GLY A 31 5.25 -3.53 -0.21
CA GLY A 31 6.38 -3.49 0.70
C GLY A 31 6.84 -4.87 1.17
N TYR A 32 7.69 -4.87 2.20
CA TYR A 32 8.30 -6.10 2.69
C TYR A 32 7.28 -7.16 3.14
N GLY A 33 6.15 -6.76 3.71
CA GLY A 33 5.09 -7.70 4.11
C GLY A 33 4.49 -8.49 2.94
N MET A 34 4.43 -7.92 1.74
CA MET A 34 4.01 -8.63 0.53
C MET A 34 5.00 -9.75 0.18
N ALA A 35 6.30 -9.47 0.27
CA ALA A 35 7.37 -10.45 0.02
C ALA A 35 7.33 -11.60 1.04
N VAL A 36 7.18 -11.27 2.33
CA VAL A 36 7.10 -12.28 3.40
C VAL A 36 5.90 -13.22 3.21
N ALA A 37 4.75 -12.68 2.79
CA ALA A 37 3.54 -13.47 2.56
C ALA A 37 3.52 -14.18 1.19
N GLN A 38 4.48 -13.87 0.30
CA GLN A 38 4.47 -14.30 -1.11
C GLN A 38 3.15 -13.93 -1.82
N ALA A 39 2.68 -12.70 -1.60
CA ALA A 39 1.40 -12.21 -2.08
C ALA A 39 1.45 -11.61 -3.51
N GLN A 40 2.60 -11.58 -4.17
CA GLN A 40 2.76 -10.98 -5.51
C GLN A 40 1.86 -11.63 -6.57
N TYR A 41 1.61 -12.93 -6.49
CA TYR A 41 0.78 -13.66 -7.44
C TYR A 41 -0.70 -13.26 -7.37
N PRO A 42 -1.37 -13.31 -6.20
CA PRO A 42 -2.75 -12.84 -6.12
C PRO A 42 -2.88 -11.32 -6.34
N VAL A 43 -1.84 -10.52 -6.02
CA VAL A 43 -1.82 -9.09 -6.37
C VAL A 43 -1.84 -8.87 -7.88
N ALA A 44 -1.09 -9.67 -8.64
CA ALA A 44 -1.15 -9.65 -10.10
C ALA A 44 -2.54 -10.05 -10.64
N GLU A 45 -3.18 -11.04 -10.03
CA GLU A 45 -4.55 -11.45 -10.42
C GLU A 45 -5.60 -10.37 -10.12
N ILE A 46 -5.52 -9.69 -8.97
CA ILE A 46 -6.40 -8.54 -8.68
C ILE A 46 -6.21 -7.47 -9.75
N THR A 47 -4.95 -7.17 -10.09
CA THR A 47 -4.61 -6.18 -11.10
C THR A 47 -5.26 -6.51 -12.45
N GLU A 48 -5.15 -7.76 -12.91
CA GLU A 48 -5.80 -8.20 -14.15
C GLU A 48 -7.33 -8.04 -14.10
N LYS A 49 -7.97 -8.51 -13.02
CA LYS A 49 -9.44 -8.44 -12.87
C LYS A 49 -9.95 -7.01 -12.85
N LEU A 50 -9.28 -6.10 -12.15
CA LEU A 50 -9.66 -4.69 -12.09
C LEU A 50 -9.44 -4.01 -13.45
N ARG A 51 -8.30 -4.25 -14.11
CA ARG A 51 -8.04 -3.70 -15.45
C ARG A 51 -9.03 -4.22 -16.49
N ALA A 52 -9.46 -5.49 -16.40
CA ALA A 52 -10.50 -6.04 -17.27
C ALA A 52 -11.86 -5.33 -17.10
N ARG A 53 -12.09 -4.64 -15.98
CA ARG A 53 -13.26 -3.79 -15.73
C ARG A 53 -13.07 -2.34 -16.19
N GLY A 54 -11.93 -2.01 -16.79
CA GLY A 54 -11.60 -0.65 -17.23
C GLY A 54 -11.06 0.25 -16.12
N ILE A 55 -10.70 -0.29 -14.97
CA ILE A 55 -10.10 0.46 -13.86
C ILE A 55 -8.62 0.69 -14.18
N ASN A 56 -8.14 1.92 -14.02
CA ASN A 56 -6.73 2.25 -14.17
C ASN A 56 -5.94 1.78 -12.93
N VAL A 57 -5.21 0.67 -13.06
CA VAL A 57 -4.39 0.09 -11.97
C VAL A 57 -2.91 0.29 -12.25
N ARG A 58 -2.20 0.89 -11.30
CA ARG A 58 -0.76 1.16 -11.36
C ARG A 58 -0.07 0.76 -10.06
N PHE A 59 1.24 0.58 -10.10
CA PHE A 59 2.08 0.30 -8.93
C PHE A 59 3.01 1.47 -8.67
N GLY A 60 3.07 1.92 -7.41
CA GLY A 60 4.05 2.89 -6.96
C GLY A 60 5.16 2.20 -6.18
N ILE A 61 6.38 2.24 -6.71
CA ILE A 61 7.54 1.56 -6.13
C ILE A 61 8.42 2.57 -5.40
N HIS A 62 8.57 2.34 -4.10
CA HIS A 62 9.56 3.07 -3.33
C HIS A 62 10.95 2.46 -3.54
N PRO A 63 12.02 3.26 -3.75
CA PRO A 63 13.35 2.76 -4.11
C PRO A 63 13.97 1.79 -3.09
N VAL A 64 13.60 1.93 -1.81
CA VAL A 64 14.02 1.05 -0.71
C VAL A 64 12.92 0.13 -0.17
N ALA A 65 11.82 -0.07 -0.91
CA ALA A 65 10.79 -1.04 -0.52
C ALA A 65 11.38 -2.46 -0.44
N GLY A 66 11.14 -3.14 0.69
CA GLY A 66 11.62 -4.50 0.93
C GLY A 66 12.91 -4.56 1.75
N ARG A 67 13.87 -5.35 1.29
CA ARG A 67 15.15 -5.65 1.98
C ARG A 67 16.34 -5.80 1.01
N LEU A 68 16.10 -5.65 -0.29
CA LEU A 68 17.07 -5.74 -1.36
C LEU A 68 16.79 -4.59 -2.35
N PRO A 69 17.79 -4.01 -3.02
CA PRO A 69 17.55 -3.07 -4.10
C PRO A 69 16.65 -3.68 -5.18
N GLY A 70 15.59 -2.97 -5.57
CA GLY A 70 14.63 -3.44 -6.59
C GLY A 70 13.78 -4.65 -6.17
N HIS A 71 13.67 -4.94 -4.87
CA HIS A 71 12.98 -6.15 -4.38
C HIS A 71 11.55 -6.27 -4.91
N MET A 72 10.78 -5.18 -4.91
CA MET A 72 9.40 -5.21 -5.40
C MET A 72 9.35 -5.40 -6.92
N ASN A 73 10.22 -4.74 -7.68
CA ASN A 73 10.28 -4.90 -9.14
C ASN A 73 10.54 -6.37 -9.52
N VAL A 74 11.46 -7.05 -8.82
CA VAL A 74 11.75 -8.48 -9.08
C VAL A 74 10.52 -9.36 -8.81
N LEU A 75 9.82 -9.16 -7.69
CA LEU A 75 8.63 -9.96 -7.37
C LEU A 75 7.47 -9.70 -8.33
N LEU A 76 7.26 -8.44 -8.72
CA LEU A 76 6.22 -8.08 -9.69
C LEU A 76 6.55 -8.65 -11.09
N ALA A 77 7.81 -8.61 -11.50
CA ALA A 77 8.26 -9.25 -12.73
C ALA A 77 8.08 -10.78 -12.71
N GLU A 78 8.39 -11.44 -11.59
CA GLU A 78 8.15 -12.88 -11.38
C GLU A 78 6.66 -13.22 -11.50
N ALA A 79 5.79 -12.37 -10.94
CA ALA A 79 4.33 -12.48 -11.04
C ALA A 79 3.76 -12.02 -12.40
N LYS A 80 4.62 -11.62 -13.34
CA LYS A 80 4.26 -11.16 -14.70
C LYS A 80 3.38 -9.92 -14.73
N VAL A 81 3.53 -9.03 -13.75
CA VAL A 81 2.92 -7.70 -13.80
C VAL A 81 3.56 -6.91 -14.96
N PRO A 82 2.76 -6.30 -15.84
CA PRO A 82 3.29 -5.52 -16.95
C PRO A 82 4.14 -4.32 -16.47
N TYR A 83 5.31 -4.13 -17.08
CA TYR A 83 6.25 -3.08 -16.66
C TYR A 83 5.72 -1.66 -16.88
N ASP A 84 4.83 -1.45 -17.84
CA ASP A 84 4.24 -0.14 -18.17
C ASP A 84 3.34 0.42 -17.06
N ILE A 85 2.88 -0.43 -16.14
CA ILE A 85 2.07 -0.02 -15.00
C ILE A 85 2.86 -0.03 -13.68
N VAL A 86 4.17 -0.25 -13.73
CA VAL A 86 5.05 -0.22 -12.56
C VAL A 86 5.90 1.05 -12.64
N LEU A 87 5.60 2.01 -11.77
CA LEU A 87 6.18 3.34 -11.77
C LEU A 87 7.06 3.54 -10.53
N GLU A 88 8.16 4.25 -10.71
CA GLU A 88 9.01 4.66 -9.60
C GLU A 88 8.34 5.81 -8.83
N MET A 89 8.72 6.00 -7.57
CA MET A 89 8.10 6.96 -6.66
C MET A 89 8.01 8.39 -7.22
N ASP A 90 9.06 8.87 -7.89
CA ASP A 90 9.11 10.23 -8.45
C ASP A 90 8.16 10.39 -9.65
N GLU A 91 7.77 9.30 -10.31
CA GLU A 91 6.87 9.31 -11.46
C GLU A 91 5.39 9.27 -11.06
N ILE A 92 5.08 8.75 -9.86
CA ILE A 92 3.70 8.46 -9.44
C ILE A 92 3.20 9.34 -8.29
N ASN A 93 4.09 10.03 -7.56
CA ASN A 93 3.70 10.76 -6.34
C ASN A 93 2.67 11.87 -6.60
N ASP A 94 2.76 12.56 -7.74
CA ASP A 94 1.82 13.63 -8.11
C ASP A 94 0.41 13.09 -8.43
N ASP A 95 0.29 11.79 -8.73
CA ASP A 95 -0.99 11.17 -9.12
C ASP A 95 -1.84 10.72 -7.92
N PHE A 96 -1.28 10.69 -6.70
CA PHE A 96 -2.03 10.23 -5.53
C PHE A 96 -3.24 11.11 -5.24
N ALA A 97 -3.17 12.42 -5.49
CA ALA A 97 -4.29 13.35 -5.24
C ALA A 97 -5.53 13.06 -6.11
N ASP A 98 -5.32 12.47 -7.29
CA ASP A 98 -6.37 12.10 -8.25
C ASP A 98 -6.69 10.59 -8.23
N THR A 99 -6.23 9.87 -7.20
CA THR A 99 -6.44 8.41 -7.06
C THR A 99 -7.57 8.09 -6.09
N ASP A 100 -8.49 7.21 -6.50
CA ASP A 100 -9.66 6.84 -5.68
C ASP A 100 -9.29 5.90 -4.53
N THR A 101 -8.49 4.86 -4.80
CA THR A 101 -8.10 3.88 -3.78
C THR A 101 -6.62 3.51 -3.88
N VAL A 102 -5.92 3.55 -2.75
CA VAL A 102 -4.55 3.03 -2.63
C VAL A 102 -4.54 1.77 -1.79
N LEU A 103 -3.91 0.70 -2.29
CA LEU A 103 -3.64 -0.51 -1.52
C LEU A 103 -2.18 -0.50 -1.05
N VAL A 104 -1.95 -0.31 0.25
CA VAL A 104 -0.62 -0.37 0.87
C VAL A 104 -0.40 -1.79 1.36
N ILE A 105 0.34 -2.59 0.58
CA ILE A 105 0.48 -4.03 0.83
C ILE A 105 1.80 -4.33 1.52
N GLY A 106 1.79 -4.37 2.86
CA GLY A 106 2.97 -4.73 3.66
C GLY A 106 4.10 -3.69 3.63
N ALA A 107 3.81 -2.46 3.23
CA ALA A 107 4.66 -1.30 3.42
C ALA A 107 4.33 -0.58 4.74
N ASN A 108 5.31 0.13 5.31
CA ASN A 108 5.11 0.94 6.52
C ASN A 108 5.96 2.22 6.46
N ASP A 109 7.28 2.10 6.58
CA ASP A 109 8.19 3.26 6.63
C ASP A 109 8.15 4.07 5.33
N THR A 110 8.02 3.41 4.17
CA THR A 110 7.99 4.01 2.83
C THR A 110 6.73 4.80 2.50
N VAL A 111 5.74 4.78 3.40
CA VAL A 111 4.47 5.51 3.30
C VAL A 111 4.20 6.34 4.56
N ASN A 112 5.22 6.57 5.39
CA ASN A 112 5.06 7.19 6.71
C ASN A 112 5.18 8.73 6.62
N PRO A 113 4.09 9.49 6.88
CA PRO A 113 4.12 10.96 6.81
C PRO A 113 5.11 11.61 7.78
N ALA A 114 5.50 10.92 8.86
CA ALA A 114 6.47 11.44 9.82
C ALA A 114 7.85 11.74 9.20
N ALA A 115 8.14 11.19 8.01
CA ALA A 115 9.33 11.54 7.26
C ALA A 115 9.33 13.01 6.78
N GLN A 116 8.15 13.60 6.59
CA GLN A 116 7.98 15.00 6.16
C GLN A 116 7.54 15.90 7.32
N ASP A 117 6.62 15.42 8.16
CA ASP A 117 5.93 16.25 9.15
C ASP A 117 6.68 16.38 10.49
N ASP A 118 7.55 15.42 10.83
CA ASP A 118 8.27 15.40 12.11
C ASP A 118 9.79 15.47 11.92
N PRO A 119 10.41 16.65 12.09
CA PRO A 119 11.86 16.83 12.00
C PRO A 119 12.66 16.03 13.04
N LYS A 120 12.02 15.51 14.10
CA LYS A 120 12.66 14.68 15.13
C LYS A 120 12.57 13.18 14.83
N SER A 121 11.78 12.81 13.82
CA SER A 121 11.62 11.41 13.42
C SER A 121 12.95 10.84 12.91
N PRO A 122 13.29 9.59 13.27
CA PRO A 122 14.44 8.88 12.68
C PRO A 122 14.41 8.76 11.15
N ILE A 123 13.24 8.95 10.53
CA ILE A 123 13.04 8.93 9.08
C ILE A 123 12.85 10.33 8.46
N ALA A 124 13.10 11.40 9.22
CA ALA A 124 12.96 12.77 8.74
C ALA A 124 13.82 13.02 7.48
N GLY A 125 13.21 13.57 6.44
CA GLY A 125 13.85 13.83 5.14
C GLY A 125 13.94 12.63 4.20
N MET A 126 13.51 11.43 4.62
CA MET A 126 13.35 10.31 3.71
C MET A 126 12.21 10.61 2.72
N PRO A 127 12.43 10.56 1.40
CA PRO A 127 11.32 10.66 0.46
C PRO A 127 10.40 9.44 0.68
N VAL A 128 9.09 9.62 0.53
CA VAL A 128 8.07 8.60 0.77
C VAL A 128 7.00 8.67 -0.32
N LEU A 129 6.25 7.57 -0.48
CA LEU A 129 5.03 7.57 -1.28
C LEU A 129 3.92 8.27 -0.48
N GLU A 130 3.41 9.38 -1.02
CA GLU A 130 2.45 10.26 -0.34
C GLU A 130 1.01 9.74 -0.43
N VAL A 131 0.82 8.46 -0.11
CA VAL A 131 -0.43 7.71 -0.28
C VAL A 131 -1.62 8.36 0.42
N TRP A 132 -1.37 9.14 1.48
CA TRP A 132 -2.40 9.85 2.23
C TRP A 132 -3.13 10.93 1.42
N LYS A 133 -2.61 11.31 0.25
CA LYS A 133 -3.27 12.24 -0.68
C LYS A 133 -4.43 11.60 -1.45
N ALA A 134 -4.52 10.28 -1.51
CA ALA A 134 -5.62 9.58 -2.18
C ALA A 134 -6.95 9.68 -1.42
N GLN A 135 -8.06 9.43 -2.11
CA GLN A 135 -9.39 9.47 -1.47
C GLN A 135 -9.54 8.39 -0.39
N ASN A 136 -9.08 7.16 -0.66
CA ASN A 136 -9.09 6.04 0.28
C ASN A 136 -7.73 5.34 0.32
N VAL A 137 -7.26 4.99 1.52
CA VAL A 137 -6.01 4.23 1.72
C VAL A 137 -6.32 2.98 2.53
N ILE A 138 -6.04 1.81 1.96
CA ILE A 138 -6.23 0.51 2.62
C ILE A 138 -4.86 -0.07 2.98
N VAL A 139 -4.58 -0.22 4.27
CA VAL A 139 -3.28 -0.71 4.76
C VAL A 139 -3.40 -2.16 5.20
N PHE A 140 -2.65 -3.04 4.53
CA PHE A 140 -2.59 -4.47 4.82
C PHE A 140 -1.51 -4.73 5.85
N LYS A 141 -1.90 -5.15 7.06
CA LYS A 141 -0.96 -5.39 8.14
C LYS A 141 -1.48 -6.45 9.11
N ARG A 142 -0.58 -7.12 9.84
CA ARG A 142 -0.97 -8.13 10.85
C ARG A 142 -1.33 -7.54 12.22
N SER A 143 -0.88 -6.32 12.52
CA SER A 143 -1.03 -5.66 13.83
C SER A 143 -0.68 -4.17 13.70
N MET A 144 -0.68 -3.40 14.78
CA MET A 144 -0.21 -1.99 14.81
C MET A 144 1.30 -1.82 15.05
N ASN A 145 2.10 -2.90 15.00
CA ASN A 145 3.54 -2.82 15.25
C ASN A 145 4.29 -1.87 14.28
N THR A 146 5.41 -1.31 14.71
CA THR A 146 6.24 -0.43 13.88
C THR A 146 6.93 -1.16 12.72
N GLY A 147 7.45 -0.39 11.77
CA GLY A 147 8.24 -0.87 10.64
C GLY A 147 9.69 -1.17 11.02
N TYR A 148 10.59 -1.15 10.03
CA TYR A 148 12.01 -1.38 10.27
C TYR A 148 12.63 -0.24 11.09
N ALA A 149 12.21 0.99 10.84
CA ALA A 149 12.71 2.18 11.54
C ALA A 149 12.27 2.24 13.02
N GLY A 150 11.34 1.40 13.46
CA GLY A 150 10.85 1.40 14.83
C GLY A 150 9.98 2.61 15.21
N VAL A 151 9.53 3.40 14.22
CA VAL A 151 8.72 4.62 14.41
C VAL A 151 7.24 4.32 14.19
N GLN A 152 6.37 4.99 14.96
CA GLN A 152 4.92 4.96 14.71
C GLN A 152 4.60 5.61 13.36
N ASN A 153 3.50 5.17 12.74
CA ASN A 153 3.09 5.69 11.44
C ASN A 153 1.76 6.44 11.57
N PRO A 154 1.77 7.80 11.52
CA PRO A 154 0.56 8.61 11.59
C PRO A 154 -0.45 8.32 10.48
N LEU A 155 -0.04 7.68 9.36
CA LEU A 155 -0.96 7.23 8.32
C LEU A 155 -2.08 6.36 8.87
N LEU A 156 -1.76 5.45 9.81
CA LEU A 156 -2.66 4.39 10.25
C LEU A 156 -3.91 4.88 10.99
N VAL A 157 -3.93 6.17 11.34
CA VAL A 157 -5.02 6.81 12.09
C VAL A 157 -5.65 7.98 11.33
N LYS A 158 -5.22 8.23 10.07
CA LYS A 158 -5.83 9.26 9.22
C LYS A 158 -7.27 8.88 8.86
N GLU A 159 -8.09 9.90 8.62
CA GLU A 159 -9.53 9.72 8.37
C GLU A 159 -9.84 8.86 7.15
N ASN A 160 -9.08 9.04 6.07
CA ASN A 160 -9.19 8.29 4.82
C ASN A 160 -8.46 6.94 4.84
N THR A 161 -7.91 6.52 5.98
CA THR A 161 -7.12 5.29 6.09
C THR A 161 -7.88 4.21 6.83
N HIS A 162 -7.94 3.02 6.23
CA HIS A 162 -8.55 1.83 6.78
C HIS A 162 -7.53 0.69 6.88
N MET A 163 -7.54 0.00 8.01
CA MET A 163 -6.69 -1.13 8.32
C MET A 163 -7.39 -2.41 7.89
N LEU A 164 -6.78 -3.17 6.98
CA LEU A 164 -7.20 -4.54 6.66
C LEU A 164 -6.25 -5.49 7.39
N PHE A 165 -6.69 -5.95 8.57
CA PHE A 165 -5.86 -6.82 9.40
C PHE A 165 -5.79 -8.24 8.87
N GLY A 166 -4.58 -8.79 8.74
CA GLY A 166 -4.38 -10.16 8.29
C GLY A 166 -3.00 -10.44 7.70
N ASP A 167 -2.79 -11.69 7.32
CA ASP A 167 -1.71 -12.05 6.41
C ASP A 167 -2.01 -11.46 5.02
N ALA A 168 -1.00 -10.83 4.40
CA ALA A 168 -1.21 -10.09 3.15
C ALA A 168 -1.72 -10.99 2.01
N LYS A 169 -1.22 -12.22 1.89
CA LYS A 169 -1.66 -13.15 0.85
C LYS A 169 -3.10 -13.58 1.09
N ALA A 170 -3.42 -14.00 2.31
CA ALA A 170 -4.78 -14.41 2.67
C ALA A 170 -5.81 -13.28 2.46
N SER A 171 -5.47 -12.04 2.82
CA SER A 171 -6.34 -10.88 2.61
C SER A 171 -6.56 -10.58 1.13
N VAL A 172 -5.52 -10.61 0.30
CA VAL A 172 -5.63 -10.41 -1.15
C VAL A 172 -6.43 -11.56 -1.79
N ASP A 173 -6.22 -12.80 -1.39
CA ASP A 173 -7.02 -13.96 -1.84
C ASP A 173 -8.50 -13.84 -1.47
N ALA A 174 -8.81 -13.26 -0.30
CA ALA A 174 -10.20 -13.00 0.11
C ALA A 174 -10.85 -11.91 -0.75
N ILE A 175 -10.12 -10.82 -1.02
CA ILE A 175 -10.59 -9.76 -1.95
C ILE A 175 -10.84 -10.36 -3.34
N LEU A 176 -9.92 -11.18 -3.86
CA LEU A 176 -10.07 -11.85 -5.17
C LEU A 176 -11.36 -12.64 -5.30
N LYS A 177 -11.79 -13.32 -4.22
CA LYS A 177 -13.04 -14.09 -4.20
C LYS A 177 -14.28 -13.19 -4.26
N ALA A 178 -14.17 -11.94 -3.81
CA ALA A 178 -15.26 -10.97 -3.76
C ALA A 178 -15.29 -10.00 -4.97
N LEU A 179 -14.26 -10.03 -5.84
CA LEU A 179 -14.16 -9.24 -7.08
C LEU A 179 -14.85 -9.92 -8.26
#